data_AF-A0A7C7UD45-F1
#
_entry.id   AF-A0A7C7UD45-F1
#
_cell.length_a   1.000
_cell.length_b   1.000
_cell.length_c   1.000
_cell.angle_alpha   90.00
_cell.angle_beta   90.00
_cell.angle_gamma   90.00
#
_symmetry.space_group_name_H-M   'P 1'
#
loop_
_entity.id
_entity.type
_entity.pdbx_description
1 polymer ?
#
loop_
_entity_poly.entity_id
_entity_poly.type
_entity_poly.pdbx_seq_one_letter_code
_entity_poly.pdbx_strand_id
1 'polypeptide(L)'
;MAKFWERLSRIDDPATRAAALRQFYLRGFPSRGIEPVIQAAHFNVGTGQIRTNQFMTGPEPQRWQLREFKLVQLCEAIGNCMPLFAPVTTKGNPFGALFDETSGLQKTADFQRHYLTQVENLAMNNIHRFFASVPDRFNAGQSTSQTNENNYPFHAANSPRFTNAVNVRLNQIGSPLSAEHIVRRSMALSCAGCHRLNNSAPANDLGAGITWPQSLGFVHVHENLIDIIDGQEHFAISPALEDVFIPQRERVFERYLDKVACRDCPLPLVAADPPPPYQISIESRFEPNAELGPDALRAIDTELKSGISEENIGGTRAVH
;
A
#
# COMPACT_ATOMS: atom_id res chain seq x y z
N MET A 1 1.20 4.89 -21.63
CA MET A 1 0.76 3.67 -20.92
C MET A 1 -0.74 3.41 -21.02
N ALA A 2 -1.62 4.37 -20.72
CA ALA A 2 -3.07 4.13 -20.71
C ALA A 2 -3.64 3.55 -22.02
N LYS A 3 -3.27 4.08 -23.19
CA LYS A 3 -3.67 3.52 -24.50
C LYS A 3 -3.19 2.09 -24.76
N PHE A 4 -2.18 1.58 -24.06
CA PHE A 4 -1.82 0.17 -24.13
C PHE A 4 -2.87 -0.68 -23.44
N TRP A 5 -3.23 -0.33 -22.20
CA TRP A 5 -4.27 -1.00 -21.42
C TRP A 5 -5.63 -0.96 -22.10
N GLU A 6 -6.06 0.20 -22.60
CA GLU A 6 -7.31 0.34 -23.36
C GLU A 6 -7.39 -0.62 -24.56
N ARG A 7 -6.26 -0.82 -25.27
CA ARG A 7 -6.21 -1.71 -26.43
C ARG A 7 -6.29 -3.18 -26.07
N LEU A 8 -5.88 -3.58 -24.85
CA LEU A 8 -5.97 -4.99 -24.43
C LEU A 8 -7.42 -5.48 -24.42
N SER A 9 -8.38 -4.59 -24.11
CA SER A 9 -9.81 -4.91 -24.12
C SER A 9 -10.38 -5.17 -25.51
N ARG A 10 -9.63 -4.85 -26.57
CA ARG A 10 -10.00 -5.10 -27.97
C ARG A 10 -9.30 -6.33 -28.57
N ILE A 11 -8.54 -7.07 -27.74
CA ILE A 11 -7.87 -8.30 -28.14
C ILE A 11 -8.71 -9.47 -27.63
N ASP A 12 -9.48 -10.07 -28.53
CA ASP A 12 -10.37 -11.19 -28.21
C ASP A 12 -9.58 -12.49 -27.96
N ASP A 13 -8.51 -12.72 -28.73
CA ASP A 13 -7.66 -13.92 -28.57
C ASP A 13 -6.85 -13.87 -27.27
N PRO A 14 -7.10 -14.79 -26.31
CA PRO A 14 -6.38 -14.83 -25.04
C PRO A 14 -4.87 -15.03 -25.21
N ALA A 15 -4.43 -15.78 -26.22
CA ALA A 15 -3.00 -16.04 -26.45
C ALA A 15 -2.27 -14.77 -26.88
N THR A 16 -2.85 -14.01 -27.82
CA THR A 16 -2.34 -12.70 -28.24
C THR A 16 -2.32 -11.71 -27.07
N ARG A 17 -3.39 -11.67 -26.26
CA ARG A 17 -3.45 -10.79 -25.09
C ARG A 17 -2.38 -11.15 -24.04
N ALA A 18 -2.17 -12.44 -23.79
CA ALA A 18 -1.12 -12.93 -22.88
C ALA A 18 0.29 -12.58 -23.40
N ALA A 19 0.54 -12.69 -24.70
CA ALA A 19 1.80 -12.30 -25.32
C ALA A 19 2.07 -10.78 -25.17
N ALA A 20 1.05 -9.95 -25.36
CA ALA A 20 1.14 -8.50 -25.17
C ALA A 20 1.45 -8.13 -23.71
N LEU A 21 0.79 -8.78 -22.74
CA LEU A 21 1.08 -8.61 -21.31
C LEU A 21 2.50 -9.07 -20.96
N ARG A 22 2.94 -10.22 -21.45
CA ARG A 22 4.29 -10.74 -21.22
C ARG A 22 5.36 -9.77 -21.75
N GLN A 23 5.17 -9.22 -22.94
CA GLN A 23 6.06 -8.20 -23.51
C GLN A 23 6.12 -6.99 -22.58
N PHE A 24 4.98 -6.47 -22.15
CA PHE A 24 4.93 -5.31 -21.26
C PHE A 24 5.64 -5.55 -19.92
N TYR A 25 5.33 -6.66 -19.24
CA TYR A 25 5.87 -6.93 -17.91
C TYR A 25 7.35 -7.32 -17.91
N LEU A 26 7.81 -8.10 -18.89
CA LEU A 26 9.15 -8.72 -18.86
C LEU A 26 10.15 -8.10 -19.83
N ARG A 27 9.69 -7.30 -20.80
CA ARG A 27 10.55 -6.70 -21.84
C ARG A 27 10.33 -5.20 -22.04
N GLY A 28 9.20 -4.67 -21.57
CA GLY A 28 8.83 -3.27 -21.76
C GLY A 28 8.59 -2.91 -23.23
N PHE A 29 8.69 -1.61 -23.52
CA PHE A 29 8.72 -1.04 -24.88
C PHE A 29 9.91 -0.07 -25.00
N PRO A 30 11.15 -0.57 -25.15
CA PRO A 30 12.36 0.26 -25.14
C PRO A 30 12.36 1.37 -26.20
N SER A 31 11.79 1.11 -27.39
CA SER A 31 11.63 2.12 -28.45
C SER A 31 10.73 3.30 -28.07
N ARG A 32 10.01 3.20 -26.95
CA ARG A 32 9.16 4.24 -26.36
C ARG A 32 9.67 4.72 -24.99
N GLY A 33 10.89 4.34 -24.60
CA GLY A 33 11.44 4.65 -23.28
C GLY A 33 10.69 3.98 -22.13
N ILE A 34 10.02 2.84 -22.38
CA ILE A 34 9.30 2.09 -21.34
C ILE A 34 10.11 0.85 -21.01
N GLU A 35 10.63 0.78 -19.79
CA GLU A 35 11.34 -0.38 -19.27
C GLU A 35 10.39 -1.54 -18.92
N PRO A 36 10.89 -2.77 -18.77
CA PRO A 36 10.11 -3.87 -18.19
C PRO A 36 9.55 -3.48 -16.82
N VAL A 37 8.29 -3.81 -16.55
CA VAL A 37 7.70 -3.59 -15.22
C VAL A 37 8.43 -4.40 -14.15
N ILE A 38 8.73 -5.67 -14.45
CA ILE A 38 9.44 -6.57 -13.53
C ILE A 38 10.92 -6.49 -13.84
N GLN A 39 11.63 -5.68 -13.06
CA GLN A 39 13.09 -5.64 -13.03
C GLN A 39 13.58 -5.38 -11.60
N ALA A 40 14.74 -5.95 -11.25
CA ALA A 40 15.29 -5.88 -9.90
C ALA A 40 15.40 -4.44 -9.36
N ALA A 41 15.78 -3.50 -10.23
CA ALA A 41 15.92 -2.09 -9.89
C ALA A 41 14.61 -1.44 -9.41
N HIS A 42 13.44 -1.92 -9.84
CA HIS A 42 12.13 -1.40 -9.41
C HIS A 42 11.73 -1.83 -8.01
N PHE A 43 12.49 -2.73 -7.37
CA PHE A 43 12.20 -3.25 -6.03
C PHE A 43 13.29 -2.89 -5.01
N ASN A 44 14.26 -2.07 -5.40
CA ASN A 44 15.38 -1.64 -4.57
C ASN A 44 15.00 -0.54 -3.56
N VAL A 45 15.92 -0.22 -2.65
CA VAL A 45 15.84 0.96 -1.77
C VAL A 45 15.65 2.23 -2.62
N GLY A 46 14.78 3.14 -2.18
CA GLY A 46 14.39 4.34 -2.95
C GLY A 46 13.32 4.11 -4.02
N THR A 47 13.04 2.85 -4.38
CA THR A 47 12.09 2.52 -5.46
C THR A 47 10.84 1.79 -4.93
N GLY A 48 10.19 0.97 -5.76
CA GLY A 48 9.00 0.19 -5.40
C GLY A 48 9.28 -0.86 -4.32
N GLN A 49 8.36 -1.81 -4.17
CA GLN A 49 8.33 -2.71 -3.03
C GLN A 49 7.87 -4.11 -3.40
N ILE A 50 8.31 -5.09 -2.63
CA ILE A 50 7.81 -6.47 -2.68
C ILE A 50 6.95 -6.69 -1.45
N ARG A 51 5.70 -7.11 -1.64
CA ARG A 51 4.79 -7.48 -0.54
C ARG A 51 4.40 -8.94 -0.68
N THR A 52 4.50 -9.68 0.42
CA THR A 52 4.17 -11.11 0.43
C THR A 52 3.04 -11.40 1.39
N ASN A 53 2.09 -12.22 0.96
CA ASN A 53 1.13 -12.87 1.84
C ASN A 53 1.82 -14.08 2.50
N GLN A 54 2.06 -14.01 3.81
CA GLN A 54 2.70 -15.09 4.56
C GLN A 54 1.68 -15.76 5.47
N PHE A 55 1.53 -17.07 5.33
CA PHE A 55 0.68 -17.88 6.20
C PHE A 55 1.57 -18.62 7.19
N MET A 56 1.92 -17.91 8.26
CA MET A 56 2.95 -18.32 9.22
C MET A 56 2.57 -19.65 9.86
N THR A 57 3.42 -20.66 9.71
CA THR A 57 3.29 -21.97 10.36
C THR A 57 4.07 -21.98 11.67
N GLY A 58 3.54 -22.62 12.70
CA GLY A 58 4.15 -22.67 14.02
C GLY A 58 3.25 -23.37 15.04
N PRO A 59 3.60 -23.34 16.34
CA PRO A 59 2.75 -23.88 17.40
C PRO A 59 1.44 -23.10 17.59
N GLU A 60 1.40 -21.86 17.10
CA GLU A 60 0.20 -21.02 17.07
C GLU A 60 -0.67 -21.33 15.83
N PRO A 61 -1.98 -21.02 15.86
CA PRO A 61 -2.82 -21.10 14.67
C PRO A 61 -2.19 -20.35 13.49
N GLN A 62 -2.33 -20.90 12.29
CA GLN A 62 -1.78 -20.29 11.09
C GLN A 62 -2.38 -18.89 10.90
N ARG A 63 -1.53 -17.87 10.98
CA ARG A 63 -1.93 -16.46 10.84
C ARG A 63 -1.43 -15.92 9.52
N TRP A 64 -2.30 -15.19 8.84
CA TRP A 64 -1.88 -14.40 7.69
C TRP A 64 -1.16 -13.15 8.16
N GLN A 65 -0.06 -12.83 7.49
CA GLN A 65 0.67 -11.60 7.65
C GLN A 65 1.06 -11.04 6.28
N LEU A 66 0.70 -9.79 6.01
CA LEU A 66 1.34 -9.04 4.94
C LEU A 66 2.67 -8.50 5.45
N ARG A 67 3.76 -8.78 4.72
CA ARG A 67 5.09 -8.22 5.01
C ARG A 67 5.67 -7.57 3.77
N GLU A 68 6.50 -6.54 3.98
CA GLU A 68 7.13 -5.77 2.92
C GLU A 68 8.65 -5.94 2.92
N PHE A 69 9.23 -5.97 1.72
CA PHE A 69 10.65 -6.16 1.48
C PHE A 69 11.16 -5.21 0.40
N LYS A 70 12.46 -4.93 0.47
CA LYS A 70 13.27 -4.35 -0.60
C LYS A 70 14.26 -5.38 -1.10
N LEU A 71 14.61 -5.29 -2.38
CA LEU A 71 15.65 -6.08 -3.01
C LEU A 71 16.97 -5.32 -2.94
N VAL A 72 17.93 -5.82 -2.18
CA VAL A 72 19.29 -5.25 -2.06
C VAL A 72 20.30 -6.24 -2.65
N GLN A 73 21.51 -5.77 -2.96
CA GLN A 73 22.61 -6.65 -3.35
C GLN A 73 23.55 -6.86 -2.18
N LEU A 74 23.77 -8.11 -1.81
CA LEU A 74 24.80 -8.52 -0.88
C LEU A 74 26.07 -8.85 -1.68
N CYS A 75 27.09 -8.02 -1.54
CA CYS A 75 28.32 -8.12 -2.32
C CYS A 75 29.49 -8.57 -1.43
N GLU A 76 30.17 -9.64 -1.83
CA GLU A 76 31.46 -10.02 -1.25
C GLU A 76 32.54 -8.98 -1.62
N ALA A 77 33.60 -8.89 -0.81
CA ALA A 77 34.75 -8.04 -1.09
C ALA A 77 35.39 -8.28 -2.47
N ILE A 78 35.16 -9.47 -3.06
CA ILE A 78 35.65 -9.86 -4.39
C ILE A 78 34.45 -10.01 -5.35
N GLY A 79 33.74 -8.90 -5.61
CA GLY A 79 32.89 -8.68 -6.79
C GLY A 79 31.62 -9.53 -6.97
N ASN A 80 31.44 -10.62 -6.21
CA ASN A 80 30.24 -11.44 -6.29
C ASN A 80 29.11 -10.80 -5.50
N CYS A 81 28.06 -10.36 -6.19
CA CYS A 81 26.85 -9.82 -5.60
C CYS A 81 25.67 -10.78 -5.76
N MET A 82 24.92 -11.01 -4.69
CA MET A 82 23.68 -11.79 -4.71
C MET A 82 22.48 -10.94 -4.28
N PRO A 83 21.30 -11.12 -4.89
CA PRO A 83 20.09 -10.42 -4.46
C PRO A 83 19.62 -10.95 -3.10
N LEU A 84 19.23 -10.03 -2.22
CA LEU A 84 18.68 -10.30 -0.90
C LEU A 84 17.35 -9.57 -0.70
N PHE A 85 16.36 -10.26 -0.17
CA PHE A 85 15.10 -9.66 0.28
C PHE A 85 15.30 -9.12 1.70
N ALA A 86 15.50 -7.81 1.81
CA ALA A 86 15.64 -7.15 3.10
C ALA A 86 14.26 -6.74 3.65
N PRO A 87 13.86 -7.19 4.85
CA PRO A 87 12.58 -6.82 5.44
C PRO A 87 12.55 -5.33 5.79
N VAL A 88 11.41 -4.69 5.50
CA VAL A 88 11.13 -3.31 5.89
C VAL A 88 9.74 -3.23 6.53
N THR A 89 9.39 -2.06 7.08
CA THR A 89 8.04 -1.84 7.59
C THR A 89 7.01 -1.84 6.46
N THR A 90 5.81 -2.35 6.74
CA THR A 90 4.68 -2.34 5.81
C THR A 90 4.12 -0.92 5.70
N LYS A 91 4.34 -0.26 4.56
CA LYS A 91 3.98 1.16 4.40
C LYS A 91 2.47 1.37 4.41
N GLY A 92 2.03 2.42 5.10
CA GLY A 92 0.61 2.76 5.27
C GLY A 92 -0.10 1.89 6.33
N ASN A 93 0.66 1.16 7.16
CA ASN A 93 0.14 0.26 8.18
C ASN A 93 0.73 0.63 9.55
N PRO A 94 0.19 1.65 10.23
CA PRO A 94 0.69 2.05 11.54
C PRO A 94 0.55 0.89 12.53
N PHE A 95 1.49 0.81 13.47
CA PHE A 95 1.43 -0.19 14.53
C PHE A 95 0.29 0.12 15.49
N GLY A 96 -0.64 -0.83 15.66
CA GLY A 96 -1.91 -0.60 16.36
C GLY A 96 -1.75 -0.09 17.79
N ALA A 97 -0.75 -0.58 18.52
CA ALA A 97 -0.49 -0.15 19.89
C ALA A 97 -0.15 1.35 20.02
N LEU A 98 0.23 2.04 18.94
CA LEU A 98 0.45 3.49 18.99
C LEU A 98 -0.86 4.29 19.13
N PHE A 99 -2.01 3.68 18.84
CA PHE A 99 -3.33 4.26 19.13
C PHE A 99 -3.69 4.20 20.62
N ASP A 100 -2.98 3.38 21.41
CA ASP A 100 -3.15 3.27 22.86
C ASP A 100 -2.23 4.26 23.59
N GLU A 101 -2.81 5.30 24.19
CA GLU A 101 -2.08 6.33 24.95
C GLU A 101 -1.39 5.78 26.22
N THR A 102 -1.75 4.57 26.64
CA THR A 102 -1.18 3.88 27.81
C THR A 102 -0.14 2.81 27.45
N SER A 103 0.12 2.59 26.15
CA SER A 103 1.02 1.53 25.65
C SER A 103 2.46 1.56 26.18
N GLY A 104 2.92 2.70 26.72
CA GLY A 104 4.30 2.86 27.21
C GLY A 104 5.37 2.92 26.11
N LEU A 105 4.98 2.87 24.83
CA LEU A 105 5.93 2.93 23.72
C LEU A 105 6.44 4.37 23.54
N GLN A 106 7.76 4.51 23.36
CA GLN A 106 8.43 5.81 23.19
C GLN A 106 7.83 6.65 22.04
N LYS A 107 7.29 6.00 21.00
CA LYS A 107 6.75 6.63 19.79
C LYS A 107 5.27 7.03 19.89
N THR A 108 4.56 6.64 20.95
CA THR A 108 3.10 6.83 21.07
C THR A 108 2.70 8.30 21.00
N ALA A 109 3.34 9.16 21.82
CA ALA A 109 3.02 10.58 21.84
C ALA A 109 3.31 11.27 20.50
N ASP A 110 4.40 10.90 19.83
CA ASP A 110 4.76 11.41 18.50
C ASP A 110 3.77 10.97 17.43
N PHE A 111 3.36 9.69 17.48
CA PHE A 111 2.37 9.15 16.56
C PHE A 111 1.03 9.86 16.73
N GLN A 112 0.54 9.98 17.96
CA GLN A 112 -0.76 10.60 18.23
C GLN A 112 -0.77 12.08 17.80
N ARG A 113 0.32 12.83 18.04
CA ARG A 113 0.47 14.20 17.51
C ARG A 113 0.44 14.23 15.98
N HIS A 114 1.17 13.33 15.32
CA HIS A 114 1.13 13.22 13.86
C HIS A 114 -0.29 12.87 13.38
N TYR A 115 -0.96 11.92 14.03
CA TYR A 115 -2.30 11.46 13.66
C TYR A 115 -3.32 12.60 13.66
N LEU A 116 -3.22 13.55 14.60
CA LEU A 116 -4.08 14.74 14.62
C LEU A 116 -3.98 15.59 13.34
N THR A 117 -2.82 15.58 12.67
CA THR A 117 -2.64 16.26 11.36
C THR A 117 -3.35 15.55 10.22
N GLN A 118 -3.70 14.27 10.40
CA GLN A 118 -4.36 13.44 9.39
C GLN A 118 -5.87 13.41 9.54
N VAL A 119 -6.43 13.97 10.63
CA VAL A 119 -7.87 13.93 10.92
C VAL A 119 -8.71 14.52 9.79
N GLU A 120 -8.26 15.62 9.19
CA GLU A 120 -8.97 16.27 8.09
C GLU A 120 -8.97 15.41 6.82
N ASN A 121 -7.84 14.79 6.49
CA ASN A 121 -7.73 13.83 5.38
C ASN A 121 -8.65 12.62 5.58
N LEU A 122 -8.72 12.11 6.81
CA LEU A 122 -9.60 11.00 7.19
C LEU A 122 -11.07 11.42 7.27
N ALA A 123 -11.38 12.69 7.52
CA ALA A 123 -12.75 13.19 7.67
C ALA A 123 -13.48 13.40 6.34
N MET A 124 -12.82 13.28 5.18
CA MET A 124 -13.48 13.41 3.88
C MET A 124 -14.65 12.43 3.72
N ASN A 125 -15.86 12.94 3.45
CA ASN A 125 -17.07 12.12 3.28
C ASN A 125 -17.16 11.51 1.88
N ASN A 126 -16.09 10.83 1.47
CA ASN A 126 -16.00 10.10 0.22
C ASN A 126 -15.02 8.94 0.38
N ILE A 127 -15.52 7.71 0.24
CA ILE A 127 -14.74 6.47 0.41
C ILE A 127 -13.55 6.36 -0.56
N HIS A 128 -13.55 7.11 -1.66
CA HIS A 128 -12.47 7.14 -2.63
C HIS A 128 -11.44 8.24 -2.38
N ARG A 129 -11.69 9.15 -1.44
CA ARG A 129 -10.85 10.34 -1.24
C ARG A 129 -10.21 10.43 0.14
N PHE A 130 -10.80 9.85 1.19
CA PHE A 130 -10.14 9.90 2.49
C PHE A 130 -8.82 9.11 2.45
N PHE A 131 -7.81 9.61 3.15
CA PHE A 131 -6.48 9.00 3.22
C PHE A 131 -5.77 9.38 4.53
N ALA A 132 -4.66 8.74 4.82
CA ALA A 132 -3.73 9.14 5.87
C ALA A 132 -2.30 8.85 5.44
N SER A 133 -1.40 9.81 5.66
CA SER A 133 0.04 9.57 5.53
C SER A 133 0.60 9.04 6.84
N VAL A 134 1.42 8.00 6.77
CA VAL A 134 2.01 7.34 7.93
C VAL A 134 3.53 7.31 7.76
N PRO A 135 4.25 8.18 8.50
CA PRO A 135 5.70 8.18 8.51
C PRO A 135 6.27 6.80 8.83
N ASP A 136 7.35 6.44 8.16
CA ASP A 136 7.97 5.12 8.23
C ASP A 136 8.28 4.62 9.64
N ARG A 137 8.64 5.55 10.54
CA ARG A 137 8.94 5.25 11.94
C ARG A 137 7.75 4.70 12.74
N PHE A 138 6.52 4.89 12.26
CA PHE A 138 5.28 4.46 12.90
C PHE A 138 4.66 3.20 12.27
N ASN A 139 5.13 2.79 11.08
CA ASN A 139 4.63 1.59 10.41
C ASN A 139 5.08 0.32 11.17
N ALA A 140 4.21 -0.69 11.19
CA ALA A 140 4.52 -2.02 11.71
C ALA A 140 5.35 -2.83 10.70
N GLY A 141 6.05 -3.87 11.19
CA GLY A 141 6.76 -4.83 10.33
C GLY A 141 5.85 -5.81 9.58
N GLN A 142 4.56 -5.85 9.95
CA GLN A 142 3.57 -6.74 9.38
C GLN A 142 2.17 -6.11 9.43
N SER A 143 1.22 -6.73 8.73
CA SER A 143 -0.21 -6.49 8.93
C SER A 143 -0.93 -7.83 9.11
N THR A 144 -1.62 -8.01 10.22
CA THR A 144 -2.31 -9.23 10.66
C THR A 144 -3.82 -8.96 10.79
N SER A 145 -4.68 -9.74 10.13
CA SER A 145 -6.14 -9.50 10.14
C SER A 145 -6.94 -10.41 11.07
N GLN A 146 -6.28 -11.38 11.72
CA GLN A 146 -6.89 -12.34 12.63
C GLN A 146 -6.68 -12.00 14.12
N THR A 147 -5.94 -10.94 14.43
CA THR A 147 -5.61 -10.52 15.80
C THR A 147 -5.87 -9.03 15.99
N ASN A 148 -5.65 -8.54 17.20
CA ASN A 148 -5.85 -7.13 17.51
C ASN A 148 -4.71 -6.21 17.04
N GLU A 149 -3.61 -6.73 16.50
CA GLU A 149 -2.42 -5.93 16.15
C GLU A 149 -2.71 -4.76 15.19
N ASN A 150 -3.64 -4.94 14.24
CA ASN A 150 -4.14 -3.86 13.39
C ASN A 150 -5.60 -3.49 13.64
N ASN A 151 -6.20 -3.97 14.74
CA ASN A 151 -7.51 -3.51 15.18
C ASN A 151 -7.33 -2.17 15.91
N TYR A 152 -7.24 -1.08 15.14
CA TYR A 152 -7.00 0.25 15.71
C TYR A 152 -8.10 0.71 16.68
N PRO A 153 -9.40 0.45 16.44
CA PRO A 153 -10.45 0.73 17.43
C PRO A 153 -10.23 0.03 18.77
N PHE A 154 -9.78 -1.24 18.76
CA PHE A 154 -9.44 -1.97 19.98
C PHE A 154 -8.35 -1.25 20.80
N HIS A 155 -7.30 -0.77 20.14
CA HIS A 155 -6.22 -0.04 20.81
C HIS A 155 -6.64 1.36 21.27
N ALA A 156 -7.48 2.05 20.49
CA ALA A 156 -7.96 3.39 20.83
C ALA A 156 -9.00 3.40 21.96
N ALA A 157 -9.66 2.26 22.24
CA ALA A 157 -10.78 2.16 23.19
C ALA A 157 -10.44 2.69 24.59
N ASN A 158 -9.20 2.51 25.06
CA ASN A 158 -8.74 2.96 26.38
C ASN A 158 -7.92 4.25 26.33
N SER A 159 -8.10 5.07 25.28
CA SER A 159 -7.33 6.30 25.06
C SER A 159 -8.20 7.57 25.09
N PRO A 160 -8.76 7.95 26.25
CA PRO A 160 -9.70 9.06 26.35
C PRO A 160 -9.09 10.42 26.00
N ARG A 161 -7.80 10.66 26.29
CA ARG A 161 -7.17 11.95 25.96
C ARG A 161 -6.94 12.08 24.47
N PHE A 162 -6.43 11.02 23.84
CA PHE A 162 -6.20 10.96 22.41
C PHE A 162 -7.51 11.06 21.62
N THR A 163 -8.50 10.25 21.95
CA THR A 163 -9.83 10.29 21.29
C THR A 163 -10.53 11.63 21.48
N ASN A 164 -10.41 12.26 22.66
CA ASN A 164 -10.91 13.61 22.87
C ASN A 164 -10.19 14.64 21.99
N ALA A 165 -8.86 14.55 21.83
CA ALA A 165 -8.11 15.43 20.94
C ALA A 165 -8.55 15.29 19.47
N VAL A 166 -8.86 14.07 19.02
CA VAL A 166 -9.44 13.83 17.70
C VAL A 166 -10.83 14.48 17.58
N ASN A 167 -11.71 14.31 18.58
CA ASN A 167 -13.03 14.94 18.58
C ASN A 167 -12.95 16.47 18.57
N VAL A 168 -12.01 17.07 19.32
CA VAL A 168 -11.76 18.52 19.27
C VAL A 168 -11.37 18.96 17.86
N ARG A 169 -10.47 18.22 17.19
CA ARG A 169 -10.09 18.53 15.81
C ARG A 169 -11.26 18.39 14.83
N LEU A 170 -12.11 17.38 15.01
CA LEU A 170 -13.33 17.18 14.20
C LEU A 170 -14.31 18.35 14.37
N ASN A 171 -14.52 18.80 15.60
CA ASN A 171 -15.36 19.96 15.89
C ASN A 171 -14.81 21.25 15.25
N GLN A 172 -13.48 21.44 15.28
CA GLN A 172 -12.84 22.61 14.65
C GLN A 172 -13.06 22.67 13.13
N ILE A 173 -13.10 21.52 12.46
CA ILE A 173 -13.36 21.44 11.01
C ILE A 173 -14.86 21.26 10.67
N GLY A 174 -15.75 21.33 11.67
CA GLY A 174 -17.19 21.18 11.49
C GLY A 174 -17.62 19.78 11.04
N SER A 175 -16.82 18.74 11.29
CA SER A 175 -17.13 17.37 10.88
C SER A 175 -18.10 16.71 11.86
N PRO A 176 -19.16 16.02 11.39
CA PRO A 176 -20.10 15.30 12.25
C PRO A 176 -19.56 13.92 12.71
N LEU A 177 -18.33 13.57 12.33
CA LEU A 177 -17.73 12.28 12.66
C LEU A 177 -17.28 12.23 14.12
N SER A 178 -17.07 11.03 14.64
CA SER A 178 -16.47 10.79 15.95
C SER A 178 -15.03 10.32 15.78
N ALA A 179 -14.24 10.37 16.85
CA ALA A 179 -12.91 9.77 16.89
C ALA A 179 -12.91 8.30 16.48
N GLU A 180 -13.94 7.55 16.87
CA GLU A 180 -14.09 6.15 16.49
C GLU A 180 -14.27 5.97 14.97
N HIS A 181 -15.08 6.80 14.32
CA HIS A 181 -15.20 6.79 12.85
C HIS A 181 -13.85 7.05 12.17
N ILE A 182 -13.07 8.02 12.68
CA ILE A 182 -11.74 8.35 12.13
C ILE A 182 -10.75 7.20 12.31
N VAL A 183 -10.74 6.55 13.47
CA VAL A 183 -9.89 5.38 13.72
C VAL A 183 -10.29 4.19 12.83
N ARG A 184 -11.60 3.94 12.63
CA ARG A 184 -12.07 2.90 11.69
C ARG A 184 -11.71 3.22 10.23
N ARG A 185 -11.75 4.49 9.81
CA ARG A 185 -11.28 4.91 8.48
C ARG A 185 -9.78 4.69 8.32
N SER A 186 -8.98 4.99 9.35
CA SER A 186 -7.55 4.64 9.33
C SER A 186 -7.32 3.13 9.25
N MET A 187 -8.14 2.33 9.95
CA MET A 187 -8.08 0.87 9.87
C MET A 187 -8.41 0.38 8.46
N ALA A 188 -9.43 0.95 7.81
CA ALA A 188 -9.82 0.61 6.44
C ALA A 188 -8.72 0.87 5.39
N LEU A 189 -7.77 1.76 5.68
CA LEU A 189 -6.60 2.00 4.82
C LEU A 189 -5.43 1.03 5.08
N SER A 190 -5.49 0.28 6.18
CA SER A 190 -4.50 -0.75 6.49
C SER A 190 -4.75 -2.01 5.68
N CYS A 191 -3.73 -2.87 5.56
CA CYS A 191 -3.87 -4.11 4.81
C CYS A 191 -4.90 -5.03 5.49
N ALA A 192 -4.83 -5.16 6.81
CA ALA A 192 -5.78 -5.93 7.60
C ALA A 192 -7.22 -5.38 7.55
N GLY A 193 -7.39 -4.06 7.40
CA GLY A 193 -8.70 -3.42 7.21
C GLY A 193 -9.39 -3.87 5.93
N CYS A 194 -8.70 -3.70 4.80
CA CYS A 194 -9.17 -4.21 3.50
C CYS A 194 -9.42 -5.73 3.54
N HIS A 195 -8.52 -6.46 4.19
CA HIS A 195 -8.50 -7.92 4.23
C HIS A 195 -9.04 -8.52 5.54
N ARG A 196 -10.21 -8.03 6.02
CA ARG A 196 -11.16 -8.67 6.98
C ARG A 196 -11.68 -7.74 8.07
N LEU A 197 -10.85 -6.86 8.63
CA LEU A 197 -11.21 -6.15 9.87
C LEU A 197 -12.36 -5.15 9.68
N ASN A 198 -12.59 -4.65 8.46
CA ASN A 198 -13.72 -3.78 8.15
C ASN A 198 -14.89 -4.49 7.44
N ASN A 199 -14.98 -5.82 7.43
CA ASN A 199 -16.05 -6.52 6.69
C ASN A 199 -17.45 -6.33 7.30
N SER A 200 -17.56 -6.15 8.61
CA SER A 200 -18.85 -6.20 9.30
C SER A 200 -18.99 -5.12 10.36
N ALA A 201 -20.24 -4.83 10.72
CA ALA A 201 -20.56 -3.93 11.82
C ALA A 201 -19.97 -4.47 13.15
N PRO A 202 -19.55 -3.58 14.06
CA PRO A 202 -19.55 -2.13 13.92
C PRO A 202 -18.32 -1.58 13.15
N ALA A 203 -17.33 -2.40 12.84
CA ALA A 203 -16.07 -1.96 12.24
C ALA A 203 -16.20 -1.40 10.81
N ASN A 204 -17.23 -1.80 10.08
CA ASN A 204 -17.51 -1.29 8.74
C ASN A 204 -18.22 0.07 8.74
N ASP A 205 -18.74 0.56 9.86
CA ASP A 205 -19.35 1.89 9.93
C ASP A 205 -18.27 2.97 10.03
N LEU A 206 -18.09 3.69 8.91
CA LEU A 206 -17.10 4.77 8.75
C LEU A 206 -17.72 6.15 9.00
N GLY A 207 -18.97 6.21 9.48
CA GLY A 207 -19.68 7.44 9.78
C GLY A 207 -20.13 8.23 8.55
N ALA A 208 -21.00 9.23 8.77
CA ALA A 208 -21.61 10.07 7.72
C ALA A 208 -22.32 9.25 6.61
N GLY A 209 -22.92 8.12 6.98
CA GLY A 209 -23.61 7.22 6.05
C GLY A 209 -22.68 6.37 5.17
N ILE A 210 -21.37 6.38 5.42
CA ILE A 210 -20.40 5.57 4.68
C ILE A 210 -20.20 4.24 5.42
N THR A 211 -20.51 3.14 4.74
CA THR A 211 -20.19 1.78 5.20
C THR A 211 -19.09 1.20 4.33
N TRP A 212 -18.05 0.65 4.93
CA TRP A 212 -17.00 -0.07 4.22
C TRP A 212 -17.59 -1.32 3.55
N PRO A 213 -17.39 -1.50 2.23
CA PRO A 213 -17.89 -2.66 1.53
C PRO A 213 -17.05 -3.90 1.87
N GLN A 214 -17.71 -5.05 1.97
CA GLN A 214 -17.05 -6.29 2.39
C GLN A 214 -16.10 -6.86 1.32
N SER A 215 -15.03 -7.51 1.79
CA SER A 215 -14.27 -8.50 1.02
C SER A 215 -15.04 -9.83 0.89
N LEU A 216 -14.51 -10.80 0.14
CA LEU A 216 -14.98 -12.20 0.15
C LEU A 216 -14.38 -12.93 1.37
N GLY A 217 -14.63 -12.38 2.57
CA GLY A 217 -14.06 -12.85 3.84
C GLY A 217 -12.62 -12.36 4.08
N PHE A 218 -11.68 -12.77 3.23
CA PHE A 218 -10.27 -12.37 3.33
C PHE A 218 -9.73 -11.80 2.01
N VAL A 219 -10.15 -12.35 0.87
CA VAL A 219 -9.68 -11.94 -0.46
C VAL A 219 -10.69 -11.03 -1.14
N HIS A 220 -10.24 -10.25 -2.13
CA HIS A 220 -11.11 -9.46 -2.98
C HIS A 220 -11.39 -10.12 -4.35
N VAL A 221 -10.60 -11.12 -4.72
CA VAL A 221 -10.79 -11.96 -5.91
C VAL A 221 -10.62 -13.40 -5.46
N HIS A 222 -11.52 -14.29 -5.85
CA HIS A 222 -11.53 -15.67 -5.39
C HIS A 222 -11.36 -16.64 -6.56
N GLU A 223 -10.19 -17.27 -6.65
CA GLU A 223 -9.80 -18.10 -7.79
C GLU A 223 -10.56 -19.45 -7.89
N ASN A 224 -11.28 -19.84 -6.84
CA ASN A 224 -12.09 -21.06 -6.83
C ASN A 224 -13.60 -20.79 -6.90
N LEU A 225 -14.02 -19.52 -7.04
CA LEU A 225 -15.43 -19.14 -7.16
C LEU A 225 -15.60 -18.46 -8.51
N ILE A 226 -16.58 -18.91 -9.29
CA ILE A 226 -16.83 -18.43 -10.64
C ILE A 226 -18.16 -17.70 -10.68
N ASP A 227 -18.14 -16.51 -11.27
CA ASP A 227 -19.31 -15.73 -11.65
C ASP A 227 -19.47 -15.77 -13.18
N ILE A 228 -20.71 -15.68 -13.65
CA ILE A 228 -21.03 -15.58 -15.07
C ILE A 228 -21.41 -14.14 -15.39
N ILE A 229 -20.56 -13.45 -16.16
CA ILE A 229 -20.77 -12.07 -16.59
C ILE A 229 -20.81 -12.08 -18.12
N ASP A 230 -21.90 -11.58 -18.71
CA ASP A 230 -22.12 -11.57 -20.17
C ASP A 230 -21.92 -12.93 -20.85
N GLY A 231 -22.27 -14.01 -20.16
CA GLY A 231 -22.14 -15.38 -20.66
C GLY A 231 -20.71 -15.95 -20.62
N GLN A 232 -19.76 -15.26 -19.98
CA GLN A 232 -18.38 -15.74 -19.79
C GLN A 232 -18.11 -16.04 -18.32
N GLU A 233 -17.20 -17.00 -18.07
CA GLU A 233 -16.73 -17.34 -16.72
C GLU A 233 -15.67 -16.34 -16.24
N HIS A 234 -15.88 -15.80 -15.04
CA HIS A 234 -14.95 -14.90 -14.37
C HIS A 234 -14.68 -15.38 -12.95
N PHE A 235 -13.49 -15.13 -12.41
CA PHE A 235 -13.28 -15.28 -10.97
C PHE A 235 -14.12 -14.26 -10.22
N ALA A 236 -14.82 -14.72 -9.18
CA ALA A 236 -15.67 -13.86 -8.38
C ALA A 236 -14.87 -12.75 -7.70
N ILE A 237 -15.45 -11.56 -7.64
CA ILE A 237 -14.88 -10.38 -7.00
C ILE A 237 -15.75 -9.92 -5.83
N SER A 238 -15.13 -9.29 -4.83
CA SER A 238 -15.87 -8.80 -3.66
C SER A 238 -16.76 -7.60 -4.00
N PRO A 239 -17.84 -7.35 -3.22
CA PRO A 239 -18.64 -6.13 -3.31
C PRO A 239 -17.81 -4.84 -3.23
N ALA A 240 -16.71 -4.84 -2.45
CA ALA A 240 -15.77 -3.72 -2.42
C ALA A 240 -15.19 -3.39 -3.80
N LEU A 241 -14.80 -4.40 -4.57
CA LEU A 241 -14.29 -4.20 -5.92
C LEU A 241 -15.42 -3.87 -6.89
N GLU A 242 -16.47 -4.67 -6.90
CA GLU A 242 -17.58 -4.60 -7.85
C GLU A 242 -18.35 -3.27 -7.77
N ASP A 243 -18.80 -2.89 -6.56
CA ASP A 243 -19.75 -1.79 -6.40
C ASP A 243 -19.06 -0.44 -6.19
N VAL A 244 -17.83 -0.46 -5.68
CA VAL A 244 -17.16 0.74 -5.16
C VAL A 244 -15.87 1.04 -5.92
N PHE A 245 -14.85 0.18 -5.81
CA PHE A 245 -13.50 0.57 -6.23
C PHE A 245 -13.22 0.40 -7.73
N ILE A 246 -13.73 -0.63 -8.40
CA ILE A 246 -13.53 -0.80 -9.85
C ILE A 246 -14.28 0.27 -10.64
N PRO A 247 -15.59 0.53 -10.41
CA PRO A 247 -16.32 1.55 -11.16
C PRO A 247 -15.69 2.94 -11.03
N GLN A 248 -15.20 3.30 -9.83
CA GLN A 248 -14.52 4.58 -9.66
C GLN A 248 -13.17 4.62 -10.41
N ARG A 249 -12.42 3.52 -10.43
CA ARG A 249 -11.14 3.44 -11.18
C ARG A 249 -11.37 3.52 -12.69
N GLU A 250 -12.39 2.86 -13.19
CA GLU A 250 -12.83 2.96 -14.59
C GLU A 250 -13.13 4.42 -14.95
N ARG A 251 -14.00 5.11 -14.21
CA ARG A 251 -14.31 6.53 -14.46
C ARG A 251 -13.07 7.43 -14.43
N VAL A 252 -12.10 7.15 -13.54
CA VAL A 252 -10.83 7.89 -13.51
C VAL A 252 -10.01 7.61 -14.77
N PHE A 253 -9.94 6.36 -15.20
CA PHE A 253 -9.18 5.94 -16.37
C PHE A 253 -9.79 6.47 -17.67
N GLU A 254 -11.11 6.39 -17.85
CA GLU A 254 -11.82 6.97 -18.98
C GLU A 254 -11.63 8.48 -19.08
N ARG A 255 -11.82 9.20 -17.96
CA ARG A 255 -11.56 10.64 -17.92
C ARG A 255 -10.12 10.99 -18.29
N TYR A 256 -9.16 10.14 -17.89
CA TYR A 256 -7.77 10.32 -18.29
C TYR A 256 -7.61 10.12 -19.81
N LEU A 257 -8.21 9.09 -20.39
CA LEU A 257 -8.17 8.86 -21.85
C LEU A 257 -8.84 10.01 -22.63
N ASP A 258 -9.99 10.52 -22.16
CA ASP A 258 -10.74 11.59 -22.80
C ASP A 258 -10.03 12.94 -22.74
N LYS A 259 -9.45 13.29 -21.59
CA LYS A 259 -8.71 14.55 -21.41
C LYS A 259 -7.34 14.52 -22.07
N VAL A 260 -6.71 13.35 -22.18
CA VAL A 260 -5.36 13.16 -22.75
C VAL A 260 -5.45 12.79 -24.24
N ALA A 261 -6.18 13.59 -25.01
CA ALA A 261 -5.75 13.88 -26.37
C ALA A 261 -4.40 14.65 -26.25
N CYS A 262 -3.27 13.92 -26.11
CA CYS A 262 -1.91 14.49 -25.99
C CYS A 262 -1.72 15.62 -27.01
N ARG A 263 -1.89 16.87 -26.60
CA ARG A 263 -1.36 18.03 -27.33
C ARG A 263 0.02 18.41 -26.81
N ASP A 264 0.28 18.19 -25.53
CA ASP A 264 1.55 18.51 -24.89
C ASP A 264 1.90 17.42 -23.86
N CYS A 265 2.18 16.22 -24.33
CA CYS A 265 2.88 15.26 -23.49
C CYS A 265 4.34 15.75 -23.45
N PRO A 266 4.88 16.20 -22.29
CA PRO A 266 6.28 16.63 -22.23
C PRO A 266 7.15 15.53 -22.81
N LEU A 267 8.24 15.96 -23.47
CA LEU A 267 9.22 15.13 -24.16
C LEU A 267 9.42 13.77 -23.48
N PRO A 268 9.67 12.69 -24.26
CA PRO A 268 9.83 11.34 -23.73
C PRO A 268 10.65 11.40 -22.45
N LEU A 269 10.10 10.84 -21.35
CA LEU A 269 10.82 10.66 -20.10
C LEU A 269 12.22 10.23 -20.49
N VAL A 270 13.21 11.11 -20.26
CA VAL A 270 14.60 10.73 -20.48
C VAL A 270 14.76 9.48 -19.65
N ALA A 271 15.14 8.38 -20.30
CA ALA A 271 15.49 7.17 -19.59
C ALA A 271 16.63 7.56 -18.65
N ALA A 272 16.29 7.87 -17.40
CA ALA A 272 17.25 7.95 -16.35
C ALA A 272 17.64 6.50 -16.13
N ASP A 273 18.94 6.21 -16.22
CA ASP A 273 19.42 4.91 -15.81
C ASP A 273 18.89 4.64 -14.40
N PRO A 274 18.24 3.49 -14.16
CA PRO A 274 17.79 3.18 -12.82
C PRO A 274 18.99 3.29 -11.86
N PRO A 275 18.81 3.87 -10.67
CA PRO A 275 19.90 3.98 -9.72
C PRO A 275 20.49 2.59 -9.48
N PRO A 276 21.82 2.48 -9.37
CA PRO A 276 22.46 1.20 -9.17
C PRO A 276 21.86 0.48 -7.94
N PRO A 277 21.83 -0.86 -7.95
CA PRO A 277 21.34 -1.64 -6.82
C PRO A 277 22.02 -1.18 -5.53
N TYR A 278 21.28 -1.07 -4.43
CA TYR A 278 21.90 -0.72 -3.16
C TYR A 278 22.75 -1.92 -2.70
N GLN A 279 24.04 -1.69 -2.48
CA GLN A 279 25.01 -2.74 -2.15
C GLN A 279 25.32 -2.76 -0.66
N ILE A 280 25.30 -3.95 -0.07
CA ILE A 280 25.77 -4.26 1.28
C ILE A 280 27.09 -5.03 1.12
N SER A 281 28.19 -4.42 1.56
CA SER A 281 29.51 -5.04 1.49
C SER A 281 29.75 -5.98 2.68
N ILE A 282 30.22 -7.20 2.40
CA ILE A 282 30.70 -8.12 3.43
C ILE A 282 32.21 -7.90 3.60
N GLU A 283 32.63 -7.22 4.68
CA GLU A 283 34.04 -7.28 5.11
C GLU A 283 34.32 -8.65 5.77
N SER A 284 35.54 -9.17 5.62
CA SER A 284 35.97 -10.55 5.94
C SER A 284 35.94 -10.95 7.44
N ARG A 285 35.22 -10.22 8.28
CA ARG A 285 34.91 -10.60 9.65
C ARG A 285 33.41 -10.41 9.89
N PHE A 286 32.68 -11.49 9.67
CA PHE A 286 31.29 -11.61 10.09
C PHE A 286 31.24 -11.59 11.63
N GLU A 287 31.01 -10.41 12.21
CA GLU A 287 30.30 -10.31 13.48
C GLU A 287 28.81 -10.37 13.12
N PRO A 288 28.03 -11.37 13.56
CA PRO A 288 26.63 -11.61 13.13
C PRO A 288 25.64 -10.47 13.42
N ASN A 289 26.10 -9.37 14.05
CA ASN A 289 25.27 -8.29 14.56
C ASN A 289 25.61 -6.90 13.97
N ALA A 290 26.56 -6.80 13.03
CA ALA A 290 26.90 -5.54 12.36
C ALA A 290 26.24 -5.40 10.97
N GLU A 291 25.07 -6.04 10.79
CA GLU A 291 24.24 -5.83 9.61
C GLU A 291 23.79 -4.35 9.56
N LEU A 292 23.69 -3.79 8.34
CA LEU A 292 22.77 -2.68 8.09
C LEU A 292 21.37 -3.15 8.49
N GLY A 293 21.02 -2.95 9.76
CA GLY A 293 19.77 -3.44 10.31
C GLY A 293 18.58 -2.89 9.51
N PRO A 294 17.41 -3.54 9.59
CA PRO A 294 16.18 -3.08 8.94
C PRO A 294 15.90 -1.58 9.15
N ASP A 295 16.36 -1.00 10.27
CA ASP A 295 16.24 0.41 10.63
C ASP A 295 17.11 1.32 9.75
N ALA A 296 18.35 0.93 9.46
CA ALA A 296 19.25 1.69 8.59
C ALA A 296 18.77 1.66 7.14
N LEU A 297 18.32 0.50 6.65
CA LEU A 297 17.73 0.38 5.31
C LEU A 297 16.45 1.21 5.16
N ARG A 298 15.62 1.31 6.20
CA ARG A 298 14.45 2.19 6.19
C ARG A 298 14.82 3.67 6.17
N ALA A 299 15.87 4.07 6.91
CA ALA A 299 16.35 5.44 6.88
C ALA A 299 16.81 5.83 5.47
N ILE A 300 17.58 4.97 4.81
CA ILE A 300 18.04 5.17 3.43
C ILE A 300 16.87 5.17 2.44
N ASP A 301 15.91 4.25 2.58
CA ASP A 301 14.70 4.23 1.73
C ASP A 301 13.91 5.54 1.86
N THR A 302 13.79 6.05 3.08
CA THR A 302 13.10 7.32 3.37
C THR A 302 13.87 8.50 2.76
N GLU A 303 15.18 8.54 2.93
CA GLU A 303 16.04 9.60 2.39
C GLU A 303 16.04 9.63 0.87
N LEU A 304 16.22 8.48 0.21
CA LEU A 304 16.21 8.39 -1.25
C LEU A 304 14.85 8.74 -1.87
N LYS A 305 13.76 8.53 -1.12
CA LYS A 305 12.42 8.96 -1.53
C LYS A 305 12.15 10.44 -1.21
N SER A 306 12.92 11.05 -0.32
CA SER A 306 12.73 12.45 0.03
C SER A 306 13.06 13.35 -1.17
N GLY A 307 12.07 14.12 -1.63
CA GLY A 307 12.20 14.98 -2.80
C GLY A 307 11.89 14.33 -4.16
N ILE A 308 11.55 13.04 -4.22
CA ILE A 308 10.96 12.46 -5.44
C ILE A 308 9.54 13.04 -5.59
N SER A 309 9.23 13.56 -6.79
CA SER A 309 7.89 14.07 -7.10
C SER A 309 6.81 13.01 -6.79
N GLU A 310 5.78 13.46 -6.08
CA GLU A 310 4.56 12.72 -5.75
C GLU A 310 3.72 12.33 -6.99
N GLU A 311 4.08 12.84 -8.18
CA GLU A 311 3.38 12.61 -9.44
C GLU A 311 3.92 11.43 -10.26
N ASN A 312 4.59 10.45 -9.63
CA ASN A 312 5.01 9.25 -10.35
C ASN A 312 3.93 8.15 -10.27
N ILE A 313 3.89 7.27 -11.28
CA ILE A 313 2.85 6.23 -11.46
C ILE A 313 2.81 5.22 -10.27
N GLY A 314 3.81 5.24 -9.37
CA GLY A 314 3.86 4.47 -8.12
C GLY A 314 4.12 5.29 -6.85
N GLY A 315 3.96 6.61 -6.90
CA GLY A 315 4.32 7.55 -5.84
C GLY A 315 3.18 7.77 -4.86
N THR A 316 3.50 8.29 -3.67
CA THR A 316 2.47 8.87 -2.78
C THR A 316 1.73 9.94 -3.55
N ARG A 317 0.44 9.72 -3.79
CA ARG A 317 -0.41 10.63 -4.58
C ARG A 317 -0.30 12.06 -4.05
N ALA A 318 0.09 12.99 -4.91
CA ALA A 318 -0.31 14.38 -4.78
C ALA A 318 -1.84 14.42 -4.90
N VAL A 319 -2.51 14.69 -3.78
CA VAL A 319 -3.98 14.76 -3.74
C VAL A 319 -4.36 16.18 -4.14
N HIS A 320 -5.02 16.33 -5.30
CA HIS A 320 -5.87 17.49 -5.58
C HIS A 320 -7.18 17.41 -4.76
#